data_AF-A0A5D2EEP1-F1
#
_entry.id   AF-A0A5D2EEP1-F1
#
_cell.length_a   1.000
_cell.length_b   1.000
_cell.length_c   1.000
_cell.angle_alpha   90.00
_cell.angle_beta   90.00
_cell.angle_gamma   90.00
#
_symmetry.space_group_name_H-M   'P 1'
#
loop_
_entity.id
_entity.type
_entity.pdbx_description
1 polymer ?
#
loop_
_entity_poly.entity_id
_entity_poly.type
_entity_poly.pdbx_seq_one_letter_code
_entity_poly.pdbx_strand_id
1 'polypeptide(L)'
;MASALETKAKEAYFDDHFELALDLYSQAIGINPKKAELYADRAQANIKLNNLPDAVADANKAIELDPSMSKSYLRKATACMKLEEYQTAKAALETGAALAPEDSRFSKLIKECEERIAEENGELPKETLEEVPTNVVPAKDISSVQDIPDPMTVAAPPKSTYRHEFYQKPEEVVVTIFAKGIPRECVKVNYGEQILSVAVNAPGKDAYHLQPRLFGKIIPDKCRYDVLSNKIEIRLAKAEPIQWTSLEFSMEVAVPQRINVSSVAANQRPSYPSSKPKRVDWDKIEAQVKKEEKDEKLDGDAALNKFFRDIYQDADEDARRAMQKSFVESNGTVLSTNWKEVGVKKVEGSPPDGMELKKWEY
;
A
#
# COMPACT_ATOMS: atom_id res chain seq x y z
N MET A 1 -39.86 2.00 3.80
CA MET A 1 -38.66 2.69 3.27
C MET A 1 -37.40 1.87 3.49
N ALA A 2 -37.03 1.52 4.73
CA ALA A 2 -35.82 0.70 5.01
C ALA A 2 -35.76 -0.63 4.23
N SER A 3 -36.85 -1.40 4.20
CA SER A 3 -36.90 -2.67 3.46
C SER A 3 -36.73 -2.49 1.95
N ALA A 4 -37.13 -1.37 1.36
CA ALA A 4 -36.93 -1.12 -0.07
C ALA A 4 -35.47 -0.77 -0.40
N LEU A 5 -34.77 -0.08 0.50
CA LEU A 5 -33.33 0.18 0.36
C LEU A 5 -32.53 -1.11 0.50
N GLU A 6 -32.92 -2.00 1.41
CA GLU A 6 -32.31 -3.31 1.55
C GLU A 6 -32.44 -4.16 0.27
N THR A 7 -33.62 -4.22 -0.34
CA THR A 7 -33.81 -4.97 -1.59
C THR A 7 -32.94 -4.41 -2.71
N LYS A 8 -32.92 -3.07 -2.86
CA LYS A 8 -32.05 -2.41 -3.84
C LYS A 8 -30.56 -2.64 -3.57
N ALA A 9 -30.15 -2.66 -2.30
CA ALA A 9 -28.76 -2.95 -1.92
C ALA A 9 -28.38 -4.39 -2.28
N LYS A 10 -29.31 -5.35 -2.09
CA LYS A 10 -29.12 -6.75 -2.49
C LYS A 10 -29.05 -6.92 -4.01
N GLU A 11 -29.89 -6.20 -4.76
CA GLU A 11 -29.85 -6.15 -6.23
C GLU A 11 -28.50 -5.57 -6.70
N ALA A 12 -28.11 -4.39 -6.18
CA ALA A 12 -26.81 -3.78 -6.52
C ALA A 12 -25.63 -4.69 -6.18
N TYR A 13 -25.69 -5.42 -5.06
CA TYR A 13 -24.67 -6.40 -4.69
C TYR A 13 -24.64 -7.59 -5.67
N PHE A 14 -25.79 -8.06 -6.15
CA PHE A 14 -25.88 -9.13 -7.13
C PHE A 14 -25.37 -8.71 -8.50
N ASP A 15 -25.56 -7.44 -8.87
CA ASP A 15 -25.05 -6.83 -10.10
C ASP A 15 -23.56 -6.40 -9.98
N ASP A 16 -22.83 -6.87 -8.97
CA ASP A 16 -21.42 -6.53 -8.66
C ASP A 16 -21.13 -5.03 -8.43
N HIS A 17 -22.16 -4.19 -8.25
CA HIS A 17 -22.04 -2.78 -7.91
C HIS A 17 -21.84 -2.60 -6.39
N PHE A 18 -20.70 -3.09 -5.87
CA PHE A 18 -20.46 -3.19 -4.42
C PHE A 18 -20.40 -1.83 -3.69
N GLU A 19 -19.88 -0.78 -4.34
CA GLU A 19 -19.85 0.58 -3.75
C GLU A 19 -21.25 1.14 -3.54
N LEU A 20 -22.12 0.98 -4.55
CA LEU A 20 -23.52 1.37 -4.47
C LEU A 20 -24.26 0.56 -3.40
N ALA A 21 -24.00 -0.76 -3.34
CA ALA A 21 -24.58 -1.62 -2.31
C ALA A 21 -24.20 -1.15 -0.90
N LEU A 22 -22.94 -0.78 -0.67
CA LEU A 22 -22.44 -0.28 0.62
C LEU A 22 -23.15 1.02 1.03
N ASP A 23 -23.31 1.97 0.11
CA ASP A 23 -24.01 3.22 0.37
C ASP A 23 -25.49 2.96 0.71
N LEU A 24 -26.17 2.13 -0.09
CA LEU A 24 -27.56 1.74 0.15
C LEU A 24 -27.75 1.02 1.49
N TYR A 25 -26.83 0.11 1.86
CA TYR A 25 -26.84 -0.51 3.19
C TYR A 25 -26.62 0.51 4.30
N SER A 26 -25.73 1.48 4.11
CA SER A 26 -25.48 2.54 5.10
C SER A 26 -26.69 3.44 5.28
N GLN A 27 -27.39 3.80 4.20
CA GLN A 27 -28.68 4.49 4.28
C GLN A 27 -29.74 3.64 4.99
N ALA A 28 -29.83 2.35 4.68
CA ALA A 28 -30.77 1.43 5.34
C ALA A 28 -30.51 1.30 6.84
N ILE A 29 -29.23 1.24 7.25
CA ILE A 29 -28.78 1.23 8.65
C ILE A 29 -29.16 2.54 9.35
N GLY A 30 -29.04 3.68 8.67
CA GLY A 30 -29.47 4.97 9.20
C GLY A 30 -30.96 5.02 9.55
N ILE A 31 -31.80 4.23 8.86
CA ILE A 31 -33.23 4.11 9.15
C ILE A 31 -33.51 3.02 10.20
N ASN A 32 -32.81 1.88 10.14
CA ASN A 32 -32.99 0.78 11.09
C ASN A 32 -31.65 0.26 11.64
N PRO A 33 -31.07 0.94 12.65
CA PRO A 33 -29.74 0.63 13.18
C PRO A 33 -29.69 -0.63 14.06
N LYS A 34 -30.84 -1.26 14.34
CA LYS A 34 -30.91 -2.48 15.17
C LYS A 34 -31.02 -3.76 14.35
N LYS A 35 -31.07 -3.66 13.01
CA LYS A 35 -31.22 -4.83 12.14
C LYS A 35 -29.84 -5.45 11.85
N ALA A 36 -29.55 -6.57 12.50
CA ALA A 36 -28.26 -7.27 12.39
C ALA A 36 -27.92 -7.70 10.95
N GLU A 37 -28.91 -8.13 10.16
CA GLU A 37 -28.72 -8.55 8.76
C GLU A 37 -28.10 -7.44 7.89
N LEU A 38 -28.44 -6.17 8.12
CA LEU A 38 -27.90 -5.06 7.34
C LEU A 38 -26.40 -4.89 7.56
N TYR A 39 -25.93 -5.06 8.80
CA TYR A 39 -24.50 -5.03 9.11
C TYR A 39 -23.78 -6.25 8.52
N ALA A 40 -24.38 -7.45 8.58
CA ALA A 40 -23.79 -8.65 7.97
C ALA A 40 -23.69 -8.55 6.43
N ASP A 41 -24.70 -7.98 5.77
CA ASP A 41 -24.71 -7.77 4.33
C ASP A 41 -23.76 -6.63 3.92
N ARG A 42 -23.66 -5.55 4.72
CA ARG A 42 -22.65 -4.50 4.50
C ARG A 42 -21.23 -5.00 4.69
N ALA A 43 -20.98 -5.84 5.70
CA ALA A 43 -19.69 -6.50 5.89
C ALA A 43 -19.30 -7.32 4.65
N GLN A 44 -20.26 -7.99 4.03
CA GLN A 44 -20.01 -8.75 2.80
C GLN A 44 -19.62 -7.85 1.62
N ALA A 45 -20.28 -6.70 1.45
CA ALA A 45 -19.89 -5.71 0.44
C ALA A 45 -18.46 -5.16 0.71
N ASN A 46 -18.15 -4.85 1.97
CA ASN A 46 -16.81 -4.42 2.39
C ASN A 46 -15.72 -5.48 2.09
N ILE A 47 -16.00 -6.77 2.31
CA ILE A 47 -15.08 -7.87 1.96
C ILE A 47 -14.80 -7.92 0.44
N LYS A 48 -15.81 -7.62 -0.39
CA LYS A 48 -15.67 -7.58 -1.85
C LYS A 48 -14.86 -6.37 -2.33
N LEU A 49 -15.02 -5.23 -1.66
CA LEU A 49 -14.24 -4.01 -1.90
C LEU A 49 -12.84 -4.03 -1.26
N ASN A 50 -12.49 -5.10 -0.53
CA ASN A 50 -11.24 -5.23 0.21
C ASN A 50 -11.05 -4.22 1.35
N ASN A 51 -12.16 -3.65 1.86
CA ASN A 51 -12.19 -2.81 3.06
C ASN A 51 -12.34 -3.70 4.30
N LEU A 52 -11.27 -4.43 4.62
CA LEU A 52 -11.31 -5.52 5.60
C LEU A 52 -11.55 -5.08 7.06
N PRO A 53 -10.93 -3.98 7.57
CA PRO A 53 -11.18 -3.53 8.94
C PRO A 53 -12.64 -3.15 9.18
N ASP A 54 -13.26 -2.44 8.22
CA ASP A 54 -14.68 -2.08 8.28
C ASP A 54 -15.58 -3.31 8.19
N ALA A 55 -15.21 -4.31 7.39
CA ALA A 55 -15.93 -5.58 7.35
C ALA A 55 -15.90 -6.31 8.70
N VAL A 56 -14.78 -6.32 9.40
CA VAL A 56 -14.67 -6.91 10.75
C VAL A 56 -15.53 -6.13 11.74
N ALA A 57 -15.49 -4.80 11.71
CA ALA A 57 -16.31 -3.95 12.57
C ALA A 57 -17.81 -4.20 12.35
N ASP A 58 -18.26 -4.26 11.10
CA ASP A 58 -19.65 -4.55 10.74
C ASP A 58 -20.07 -5.96 11.14
N ALA A 59 -19.21 -6.96 10.92
CA ALA A 59 -19.49 -8.33 11.34
C ALA A 59 -19.58 -8.46 12.87
N ASN A 60 -18.71 -7.77 13.62
CA ASN A 60 -18.81 -7.71 15.08
C ASN A 60 -20.11 -7.03 15.52
N LYS A 61 -20.51 -5.92 14.88
CA LYS A 61 -21.78 -5.25 15.17
C LYS A 61 -22.98 -6.15 14.91
N ALA A 62 -22.94 -6.93 13.82
CA ALA A 62 -23.98 -7.90 13.50
C ALA A 62 -24.06 -9.01 14.58
N ILE A 63 -22.93 -9.49 15.09
CA ILE A 63 -22.86 -10.48 16.18
C ILE A 63 -23.37 -9.89 17.51
N GLU A 64 -23.05 -8.63 17.82
CA GLU A 64 -23.58 -7.95 19.00
C GLU A 64 -25.11 -7.83 18.98
N LEU A 65 -25.68 -7.58 17.80
CA LEU A 65 -27.13 -7.43 17.63
C LEU A 65 -27.85 -8.78 17.57
N ASP A 66 -27.25 -9.78 16.92
CA ASP A 66 -27.76 -11.14 16.85
C ASP A 66 -26.63 -12.18 16.95
N PRO A 67 -26.35 -12.69 18.16
CA PRO A 67 -25.35 -13.72 18.39
C PRO A 67 -25.69 -15.08 17.76
N SER A 68 -26.93 -15.31 17.34
CA SER A 68 -27.36 -16.58 16.73
C SER A 68 -27.11 -16.63 15.22
N MET A 69 -26.72 -15.50 14.61
CA MET A 69 -26.53 -15.38 13.18
C MET A 69 -25.18 -15.95 12.72
N SER A 70 -25.19 -17.23 12.32
CA SER A 70 -24.01 -17.92 11.77
C SER A 70 -23.34 -17.19 10.60
N LYS A 71 -24.11 -16.51 9.74
CA LYS A 71 -23.58 -15.72 8.61
C LYS A 71 -22.60 -14.64 9.06
N SER A 72 -22.82 -13.98 10.20
CA SER A 72 -21.96 -12.90 10.70
C SER A 72 -20.59 -13.42 11.12
N TYR A 73 -20.55 -14.59 11.76
CA TYR A 73 -19.31 -15.28 12.08
C TYR A 73 -18.52 -15.65 10.82
N LEU A 74 -19.22 -16.10 9.77
CA LEU A 74 -18.59 -16.38 8.48
C LEU A 74 -18.03 -15.10 7.82
N ARG A 75 -18.75 -13.97 7.88
CA ARG A 75 -18.24 -12.68 7.38
C ARG A 75 -17.00 -12.23 8.14
N LYS A 76 -17.06 -12.27 9.47
CA LYS A 76 -15.92 -11.94 10.35
C LYS A 76 -14.70 -12.78 10.02
N ALA A 77 -14.87 -14.11 9.98
CA ALA A 77 -13.79 -15.02 9.68
C ALA A 77 -13.19 -14.78 8.29
N THR A 78 -14.02 -14.58 7.26
CA THR A 78 -13.54 -14.29 5.91
C THR A 78 -12.72 -12.99 5.86
N ALA A 79 -13.15 -11.96 6.58
CA ALA A 79 -12.41 -10.70 6.67
C ALA A 79 -11.08 -10.87 7.43
N CYS A 80 -11.08 -11.58 8.57
CA CYS A 80 -9.88 -11.89 9.35
C CYS A 80 -8.89 -12.77 8.56
N MET A 81 -9.35 -13.77 7.80
CA MET A 81 -8.48 -14.57 6.93
C MET A 81 -7.76 -13.73 5.87
N LYS A 82 -8.46 -12.75 5.28
CA LYS A 82 -7.86 -11.81 4.33
C LYS A 82 -6.89 -10.81 4.99
N LEU A 83 -7.04 -10.58 6.30
CA LEU A 83 -6.10 -9.82 7.12
C LEU A 83 -4.95 -10.68 7.67
N GLU A 84 -4.89 -11.96 7.31
CA GLU A 84 -3.91 -12.94 7.83
C GLU A 84 -4.02 -13.19 9.34
N GLU A 85 -5.14 -12.80 9.96
CA GLU A 85 -5.46 -13.09 11.37
C GLU A 85 -6.13 -14.47 11.51
N TYR A 86 -5.39 -15.54 11.19
CA TYR A 86 -5.94 -16.90 11.09
C TYR A 86 -6.46 -17.46 12.42
N GLN A 87 -5.83 -17.12 13.54
CA GLN A 87 -6.27 -17.55 14.88
C GLN A 87 -7.66 -16.98 15.23
N THR A 88 -7.85 -15.67 15.01
CA THR A 88 -9.13 -14.98 15.22
C THR A 88 -10.20 -15.52 14.28
N ALA A 89 -9.83 -15.79 13.02
CA ALA A 89 -10.73 -16.39 12.04
C ALA A 89 -11.21 -17.79 12.46
N LYS A 90 -10.30 -18.65 12.90
CA LYS A 90 -10.62 -20.01 13.37
C LYS A 90 -11.63 -19.99 14.51
N ALA A 91 -11.39 -19.18 15.55
CA ALA A 91 -12.30 -19.06 16.68
C ALA A 91 -13.71 -18.56 16.27
N ALA A 92 -13.77 -17.60 15.33
CA ALA A 92 -15.04 -17.15 14.77
C ALA A 92 -15.75 -18.25 13.96
N LEU A 93 -15.02 -19.08 13.22
CA LEU A 93 -15.60 -20.18 12.45
C LEU A 93 -16.11 -21.31 13.35
N GLU A 94 -15.39 -21.66 14.42
CA GLU A 94 -15.81 -22.69 15.37
C GLU A 94 -17.12 -22.30 16.07
N THR A 95 -17.22 -21.04 16.51
CA THR A 95 -18.46 -20.49 17.07
C THR A 95 -19.60 -20.48 16.05
N GLY A 96 -19.33 -20.09 14.80
CA GLY A 96 -20.30 -20.16 13.71
C GLY A 96 -20.74 -21.60 13.36
N ALA A 97 -19.82 -22.56 13.39
CA ALA A 97 -20.09 -23.97 13.12
C ALA A 97 -20.97 -24.61 14.21
N ALA A 98 -20.79 -24.21 15.47
CA ALA A 98 -21.65 -24.64 16.56
C ALA A 98 -23.11 -24.19 16.38
N LEU A 99 -23.33 -23.04 15.72
CA LEU A 99 -24.67 -22.52 15.42
C LEU A 99 -25.28 -23.15 14.15
N ALA A 100 -24.46 -23.50 13.15
CA ALA A 100 -24.90 -24.05 11.88
C ALA A 100 -23.99 -25.23 11.42
N PRO A 101 -24.09 -26.40 12.06
CA PRO A 101 -23.20 -27.54 11.79
C PRO A 101 -23.39 -28.17 10.40
N GLU A 102 -24.57 -27.98 9.78
CA GLU A 102 -24.88 -28.47 8.43
C GLU A 102 -24.11 -27.73 7.32
N ASP A 103 -23.56 -26.54 7.61
CA ASP A 103 -22.90 -25.72 6.61
C ASP A 103 -21.42 -26.11 6.44
N SER A 104 -21.14 -26.84 5.36
CA SER A 104 -19.78 -27.31 5.03
C SER A 104 -18.77 -26.19 4.76
N ARG A 105 -19.20 -24.92 4.67
CA ARG A 105 -18.26 -23.78 4.52
C ARG A 105 -17.43 -23.57 5.77
N PHE A 106 -18.00 -23.78 6.96
CA PHE A 106 -17.25 -23.60 8.21
C PHE A 106 -16.12 -24.62 8.32
N SER A 107 -16.40 -25.91 8.10
CA SER A 107 -15.38 -26.96 8.18
C SER A 107 -14.25 -26.77 7.17
N LYS A 108 -14.57 -26.34 5.93
CA LYS A 108 -13.57 -26.03 4.90
C LYS A 108 -12.67 -24.86 5.32
N LEU A 109 -13.25 -23.75 5.79
CA LEU A 109 -12.50 -22.57 6.18
C LEU A 109 -11.69 -22.79 7.47
N ILE A 110 -12.19 -23.63 8.40
CA ILE A 110 -11.42 -24.02 9.61
C ILE A 110 -10.17 -24.78 9.19
N LYS A 111 -10.31 -25.76 8.29
CA LYS A 111 -9.17 -26.51 7.74
C LYS A 111 -8.17 -25.57 7.05
N GLU A 112 -8.65 -24.64 6.23
CA GLU A 112 -7.79 -23.64 5.59
C GLU A 112 -7.06 -22.75 6.61
N CYS A 113 -7.74 -22.31 7.68
CA CYS A 113 -7.09 -21.57 8.76
C CYS A 113 -6.02 -22.41 9.48
N GLU A 114 -6.29 -23.69 9.74
CA GLU A 114 -5.32 -24.60 10.36
C GLU A 114 -4.08 -24.83 9.49
N GLU A 115 -4.27 -25.02 8.18
CA GLU A 115 -3.17 -25.14 7.22
C GLU A 115 -2.31 -23.86 7.21
N ARG A 116 -2.93 -22.67 7.18
CA ARG A 116 -2.22 -21.38 7.23
C ARG A 116 -1.48 -21.15 8.54
N ILE A 117 -2.06 -21.55 9.66
CA ILE A 117 -1.41 -21.48 10.98
C ILE A 117 -0.22 -22.45 11.05
N ALA A 118 -0.34 -23.65 10.49
CA ALA A 118 0.75 -24.61 10.41
C ALA A 118 1.90 -24.12 9.50
N GLU A 119 1.55 -23.52 8.35
CA GLU A 119 2.50 -22.85 7.45
C GLU A 119 3.27 -21.73 8.18
N GLU A 120 2.58 -20.89 8.97
CA GLU A 120 3.21 -19.81 9.74
C GLU A 120 4.12 -20.36 10.86
N ASN A 121 3.72 -21.45 11.51
CA ASN A 121 4.51 -22.09 12.57
C ASN A 121 5.65 -22.98 12.04
N GLY A 122 5.80 -23.12 10.72
CA GLY A 122 6.88 -23.89 10.10
C GLY A 122 6.72 -25.41 10.16
N GLU A 123 5.49 -25.90 10.36
CA GLU A 123 5.19 -27.33 10.29
C GLU A 123 4.78 -27.72 8.87
N LEU A 124 5.69 -28.37 8.14
CA LEU A 124 5.35 -29.13 6.93
C LEU A 124 4.26 -30.17 7.29
N PRO A 125 3.12 -30.24 6.57
CA PRO A 125 2.08 -31.21 6.89
C PRO A 125 2.55 -32.63 6.51
N LYS A 126 2.66 -33.51 7.51
CA LYS A 126 2.52 -34.95 7.27
C LYS A 126 1.04 -35.29 7.30
N GLU A 127 0.45 -35.51 6.13
CA GLU A 127 -0.64 -36.48 6.05
C GLU A 127 -0.12 -37.81 6.62
N THR A 128 -0.81 -38.38 7.60
CA THR A 128 -1.37 -39.75 7.55
C THR A 128 -2.19 -39.98 8.83
N LEU A 129 -3.33 -40.65 8.63
CA LEU A 129 -4.35 -41.08 9.59
C LEU A 129 -3.86 -42.08 10.65
N GLU A 130 -4.78 -42.32 11.61
CA GLU A 130 -4.82 -43.40 12.62
C GLU A 130 -3.99 -43.14 13.91
N GLU A 131 -4.42 -43.39 15.15
CA GLU A 131 -5.72 -43.64 15.81
C GLU A 131 -5.39 -43.87 17.33
N VAL A 132 -6.20 -43.29 18.24
CA VAL A 132 -6.52 -43.73 19.64
C VAL A 132 -5.44 -43.82 20.78
N PRO A 133 -5.85 -43.91 22.08
CA PRO A 133 -5.67 -42.81 23.04
C PRO A 133 -4.99 -43.22 24.37
N THR A 134 -4.70 -42.28 25.26
CA THR A 134 -4.64 -42.58 26.71
C THR A 134 -4.96 -41.35 27.56
N ASN A 135 -6.12 -41.43 28.23
CA ASN A 135 -6.40 -40.76 29.49
C ASN A 135 -5.36 -41.16 30.55
N VAL A 136 -5.09 -40.26 31.51
CA VAL A 136 -5.15 -40.45 32.99
C VAL A 136 -4.36 -39.31 33.67
N VAL A 137 -5.11 -38.40 34.30
CA VAL A 137 -4.75 -37.49 35.42
C VAL A 137 -4.76 -38.36 36.73
N PRO A 138 -4.33 -37.97 37.96
CA PRO A 138 -4.10 -36.61 38.50
C PRO A 138 -3.12 -36.41 39.71
N ALA A 139 -3.14 -35.16 40.21
CA ALA A 139 -3.12 -34.72 41.64
C ALA A 139 -1.75 -34.41 42.32
N LYS A 140 -1.52 -33.13 42.70
CA LYS A 140 -1.63 -32.49 44.06
C LYS A 140 -0.39 -32.78 44.95
N ASP A 141 0.15 -31.93 45.82
CA ASP A 141 -0.15 -30.65 46.51
C ASP A 141 1.24 -29.96 46.71
N ILE A 142 1.42 -28.67 47.00
CA ILE A 142 1.34 -28.03 48.33
C ILE A 142 1.51 -26.51 48.17
N SER A 143 0.81 -25.83 49.07
CA SER A 143 0.42 -24.42 49.26
C SER A 143 1.48 -23.37 49.67
N SER A 144 1.14 -22.10 49.32
CA SER A 144 1.28 -20.82 50.07
C SER A 144 2.70 -20.30 50.41
N VAL A 145 3.06 -19.01 50.30
CA VAL A 145 2.48 -17.81 50.93
C VAL A 145 2.84 -16.53 50.14
N GLN A 146 2.00 -15.52 50.31
CA GLN A 146 1.99 -14.11 49.87
C GLN A 146 3.30 -13.33 50.01
N ASP A 147 3.57 -12.42 49.07
CA ASP A 147 3.76 -10.99 49.37
C ASP A 147 3.67 -10.13 48.08
N ILE A 148 2.91 -9.05 48.14
CA ILE A 148 2.79 -8.00 47.12
C ILE A 148 3.62 -6.80 47.60
N PRO A 149 4.37 -6.13 46.71
CA PRO A 149 4.15 -4.69 46.57
C PRO A 149 3.99 -4.24 45.11
N ASP A 150 3.12 -3.23 44.93
CA ASP A 150 2.82 -2.51 43.68
C ASP A 150 4.04 -1.74 43.09
N PRO A 151 3.85 -0.89 42.06
CA PRO A 151 4.15 -1.17 40.66
C PRO A 151 5.37 -0.35 40.21
N MET A 152 6.50 -1.00 39.95
CA MET A 152 7.66 -0.30 39.40
C MET A 152 7.59 -0.23 37.87
N THR A 153 7.21 0.95 37.41
CA THR A 153 7.84 1.71 36.30
C THR A 153 8.47 0.86 35.20
N VAL A 154 7.76 0.73 34.07
CA VAL A 154 8.32 0.20 32.81
C VAL A 154 9.47 1.12 32.37
N ALA A 155 10.69 0.70 32.70
CA ALA A 155 11.91 1.30 32.17
C ALA A 155 12.01 0.96 30.68
N ALA A 156 12.15 2.00 29.86
CA ALA A 156 12.42 1.90 28.43
C ALA A 156 13.67 1.04 28.15
N PRO A 157 13.70 0.23 27.08
CA PRO A 157 14.87 -0.57 26.75
C PRO A 157 16.09 0.33 26.44
N PRO A 158 17.30 -0.07 26.86
CA PRO A 158 18.52 0.71 26.67
C PRO A 158 18.83 0.88 25.18
N LYS A 159 19.15 2.11 24.77
CA LYS A 159 19.52 2.48 23.40
C LYS A 159 20.71 1.62 22.94
N SER A 160 20.53 0.86 21.86
CA SER A 160 21.57 0.02 21.29
C SER A 160 22.74 0.87 20.76
N THR A 161 23.95 0.55 21.23
CA THR A 161 25.22 1.25 20.91
C THR A 161 25.65 1.14 19.44
N TYR A 162 25.08 0.20 18.67
CA TYR A 162 25.46 -0.07 17.28
C TYR A 162 24.37 0.36 16.29
N ARG A 163 24.77 1.14 15.27
CA ARG A 163 23.92 1.52 14.13
C ARG A 163 24.01 0.45 13.04
N HIS A 164 22.89 0.14 12.42
CA HIS A 164 22.83 -0.68 11.21
C HIS A 164 22.21 0.10 10.04
N GLU A 165 22.63 -0.23 8.82
CA GLU A 165 22.07 0.26 7.56
C GLU A 165 21.92 -0.92 6.60
N PHE A 166 21.04 -0.80 5.62
CA PHE A 166 20.94 -1.80 4.57
C PHE A 166 20.84 -1.15 3.19
N TYR A 167 21.34 -1.87 2.19
CA TYR A 167 21.13 -1.56 0.78
C TYR A 167 20.86 -2.86 0.03
N GLN A 168 20.35 -2.76 -1.20
CA GLN A 168 19.93 -3.93 -1.95
C GLN A 168 20.35 -3.87 -3.42
N LYS A 169 20.55 -5.06 -3.96
CA LYS A 169 20.64 -5.39 -5.38
C LYS A 169 19.38 -6.19 -5.76
N PRO A 170 19.13 -6.44 -7.06
CA PRO A 170 18.00 -7.27 -7.49
C PRO A 170 18.02 -8.68 -6.87
N GLU A 171 19.21 -9.25 -6.67
CA GLU A 171 19.40 -10.64 -6.21
C GLU A 171 19.92 -10.76 -4.75
N GLU A 172 20.47 -9.69 -4.17
CA GLU A 172 21.12 -9.71 -2.86
C GLU A 172 20.71 -8.50 -2.01
N VAL A 173 20.50 -8.66 -0.71
CA VAL A 173 20.37 -7.59 0.29
C VAL A 173 21.64 -7.57 1.13
N VAL A 174 22.20 -6.39 1.37
CA VAL A 174 23.39 -6.25 2.20
C VAL A 174 23.05 -5.42 3.43
N VAL A 175 23.20 -6.03 4.61
CA VAL A 175 23.03 -5.40 5.91
C VAL A 175 24.40 -5.07 6.47
N THR A 176 24.63 -3.80 6.81
CA THR A 176 25.89 -3.30 7.37
C THR A 176 25.68 -2.88 8.82
N ILE A 177 26.41 -3.49 9.74
CA ILE A 177 26.39 -3.14 11.17
C ILE A 177 27.69 -2.42 11.50
N PHE A 178 27.61 -1.16 11.93
CA PHE A 178 28.78 -0.34 12.21
C PHE A 178 29.33 -0.63 13.60
N ALA A 179 30.37 -1.45 13.66
CA ALA A 179 30.99 -1.88 14.90
C ALA A 179 32.52 -1.82 14.80
N LYS A 180 33.16 -1.01 15.66
CA LYS A 180 34.62 -0.81 15.66
C LYS A 180 35.33 -1.83 16.55
N GLY A 181 36.35 -2.49 15.99
CA GLY A 181 37.33 -3.31 16.71
C GLY A 181 36.79 -4.66 17.19
N ILE A 182 35.90 -5.30 16.43
CA ILE A 182 35.30 -6.59 16.81
C ILE A 182 35.98 -7.73 16.04
N PRO A 183 36.56 -8.73 16.72
CA PRO A 183 37.14 -9.89 16.06
C PRO A 183 36.04 -10.83 15.55
N ARG A 184 36.33 -11.56 14.47
CA ARG A 184 35.42 -12.56 13.86
C ARG A 184 34.91 -13.63 14.83
N GLU A 185 35.67 -13.92 15.88
CA GLU A 185 35.36 -14.96 16.88
C GLU A 185 34.22 -14.54 17.83
N CYS A 186 33.95 -13.24 17.91
CA CYS A 186 32.93 -12.65 18.78
C CYS A 186 31.57 -12.45 18.08
N VAL A 187 31.46 -12.80 16.80
CA VAL A 187 30.26 -12.59 15.98
C VAL A 187 29.63 -13.93 15.64
N LYS A 188 28.36 -14.11 16.01
CA LYS A 188 27.54 -15.26 15.61
C LYS A 188 26.41 -14.77 14.72
N VAL A 189 26.42 -15.22 13.46
CA VAL A 189 25.37 -14.93 12.47
C VAL A 189 24.64 -16.23 12.15
N ASN A 190 23.34 -16.27 12.42
CA ASN A 190 22.47 -17.36 12.02
C ASN A 190 21.48 -16.86 10.97
N TYR A 191 21.26 -17.67 9.93
CA TYR A 191 20.33 -17.41 8.85
C TYR A 191 19.13 -18.33 9.00
N GLY A 192 17.92 -17.76 9.04
CA GLY A 192 16.67 -18.48 8.81
C GLY A 192 16.11 -18.14 7.43
N GLU A 193 15.02 -18.78 7.03
CA GLU A 193 14.39 -18.53 5.73
C GLU A 193 13.84 -17.10 5.58
N GLN A 194 13.47 -16.46 6.70
CA GLN A 194 12.96 -15.09 6.73
C GLN A 194 13.45 -14.30 7.97
N ILE A 195 14.44 -14.83 8.69
CA ILE A 195 14.94 -14.22 9.93
C ILE A 195 16.46 -14.13 9.83
N LEU A 196 17.02 -12.98 10.19
CA LEU A 196 18.45 -12.82 10.37
C LEU A 196 18.71 -12.64 11.87
N SER A 197 19.56 -13.48 12.47
CA SER A 197 19.95 -13.35 13.88
C SER A 197 21.45 -13.06 13.97
N VAL A 198 21.81 -11.87 14.40
CA VAL A 198 23.20 -11.43 14.58
C VAL A 198 23.44 -11.15 16.05
N ALA A 199 24.30 -11.96 16.67
CA ALA A 199 24.76 -11.75 18.04
C ALA A 199 26.23 -11.36 18.02
N VAL A 200 26.55 -10.19 18.57
CA VAL A 200 27.90 -9.66 18.71
C VAL A 200 28.22 -9.57 20.20
N ASN A 201 29.17 -10.39 20.65
CA ASN A 201 29.61 -10.43 22.04
C ASN A 201 31.10 -10.12 22.12
N ALA A 202 31.43 -8.84 22.29
CA ALA A 202 32.81 -8.39 22.43
C ALA A 202 33.18 -8.24 23.93
N PRO A 203 34.36 -8.72 24.38
CA PRO A 203 34.80 -8.54 25.75
C PRO A 203 35.01 -7.03 26.03
N GLY A 204 34.15 -6.45 26.86
CA GLY A 204 34.20 -5.03 27.27
C GLY A 204 33.25 -4.08 26.54
N LYS A 205 32.30 -4.57 25.73
CA LYS A 205 31.19 -3.78 25.16
C LYS A 205 29.85 -4.48 25.39
N ASP A 206 28.75 -3.73 25.33
CA ASP A 206 27.40 -4.27 25.47
C ASP A 206 27.12 -5.35 24.42
N ALA A 207 26.53 -6.47 24.85
CA ALA A 207 26.09 -7.53 23.97
C ALA A 207 25.02 -7.00 23.00
N TYR A 208 25.30 -7.05 21.70
CA TYR A 208 24.38 -6.59 20.67
C TYR A 208 23.70 -7.78 20.02
N HIS A 209 22.38 -7.74 19.98
CA HIS A 209 21.54 -8.79 19.39
C HIS A 209 20.55 -8.15 18.43
N LEU A 210 20.64 -8.52 17.16
CA LEU A 210 19.80 -8.01 16.08
C LEU A 210 19.03 -9.20 15.48
N GLN A 211 17.71 -9.19 15.63
CA GLN A 211 16.80 -10.22 15.12
C GLN A 211 15.65 -9.64 14.28
N PRO A 212 15.93 -9.00 13.12
CA PRO A 212 14.88 -8.54 12.23
C PRO A 212 14.19 -9.73 11.56
N ARG A 213 12.86 -9.65 11.48
CA ARG A 213 12.06 -10.42 10.53
C ARG A 213 12.22 -9.77 9.16
N LEU A 214 12.86 -10.44 8.23
CA LEU A 214 13.18 -9.88 6.92
C LEU A 214 11.92 -9.69 6.07
N PHE A 215 11.93 -8.67 5.20
CA PHE A 215 10.82 -8.36 4.30
C PHE A 215 10.48 -9.52 3.35
N GLY A 216 11.49 -10.22 2.83
CA GLY A 216 11.30 -11.35 1.93
C GLY A 216 12.11 -12.58 2.33
N LYS A 217 11.76 -13.72 1.74
CA LYS A 217 12.49 -14.97 1.94
C LYS A 217 13.91 -14.86 1.40
N ILE A 218 14.86 -15.44 2.11
CA ILE A 218 16.27 -15.53 1.74
C ILE A 218 16.69 -16.98 1.56
N ILE A 219 17.75 -17.22 0.79
CA ILE A 219 18.35 -18.55 0.60
C ILE A 219 19.54 -18.68 1.55
N PRO A 220 19.45 -19.43 2.67
CA PRO A 220 20.52 -19.52 3.66
C PRO A 220 21.85 -20.00 3.07
N ASP A 221 21.81 -20.93 2.11
CA ASP A 221 23.00 -21.53 1.47
C ASP A 221 23.86 -20.53 0.69
N LYS A 222 23.28 -19.40 0.26
CA LYS A 222 23.98 -18.36 -0.52
C LYS A 222 24.30 -17.13 0.32
N CYS A 223 23.94 -17.12 1.60
CA CYS A 223 24.21 -16.01 2.50
C CYS A 223 25.66 -16.05 3.00
N ARG A 224 26.28 -14.89 3.14
CA ARG A 224 27.70 -14.75 3.51
C ARG A 224 27.88 -13.49 4.34
N TYR A 225 28.81 -13.52 5.29
CA TYR A 225 29.13 -12.36 6.12
C TYR A 225 30.64 -12.13 6.16
N ASP A 226 31.01 -10.85 6.15
CA ASP A 226 32.38 -10.37 6.22
C ASP A 226 32.53 -9.47 7.46
N VAL A 227 33.41 -9.86 8.39
CA VAL A 227 33.70 -9.07 9.59
C VAL A 227 34.93 -8.20 9.32
N LEU A 228 34.72 -6.90 9.12
CA LEU A 228 35.80 -5.91 9.01
C LEU A 228 36.06 -5.23 10.36
N SER A 229 37.20 -4.53 10.47
CA SER A 229 37.59 -3.80 11.67
C SER A 229 36.64 -2.65 12.06
N ASN A 230 35.92 -2.09 11.08
CA ASN A 230 35.04 -0.93 11.28
C ASN A 230 33.53 -1.25 11.11
N LYS A 231 33.21 -2.42 10.55
CA LYS A 231 31.84 -2.82 10.20
C LYS A 231 31.72 -4.32 9.97
N ILE A 232 30.53 -4.85 10.14
CA ILE A 232 30.16 -6.21 9.76
C ILE A 232 29.23 -6.09 8.55
N GLU A 233 29.58 -6.70 7.43
CA GLU A 233 28.74 -6.76 6.23
C GLU A 233 28.11 -8.15 6.12
N ILE A 234 26.79 -8.20 6.00
CA ILE A 234 26.03 -9.44 5.88
C ILE A 234 25.30 -9.39 4.55
N ARG A 235 25.64 -10.29 3.64
CA ARG A 235 25.03 -10.44 2.32
C ARG A 235 24.02 -11.57 2.36
N LEU A 236 22.76 -11.20 2.19
CA LEU A 236 21.61 -12.09 2.15
C LEU A 236 21.20 -12.28 0.69
N ALA A 237 21.15 -13.53 0.22
CA ALA A 237 20.64 -13.81 -1.11
C ALA A 237 19.11 -13.86 -1.07
N LYS A 238 18.44 -13.05 -1.90
CA LYS A 238 16.97 -13.05 -1.98
C LYS A 238 16.49 -14.33 -2.66
N ALA A 239 15.40 -14.93 -2.17
CA ALA A 239 14.75 -16.05 -2.84
C ALA A 239 13.94 -15.58 -4.06
N GLU A 240 13.34 -14.39 -3.95
CA GLU A 240 12.56 -13.77 -5.02
C GLU A 240 13.22 -12.43 -5.42
N PRO A 241 13.28 -12.10 -6.72
CA PRO A 241 13.85 -10.84 -7.21
C PRO A 241 12.89 -9.65 -6.97
N ILE A 242 12.45 -9.47 -5.72
CA ILE A 242 11.58 -8.39 -5.29
C ILE A 242 12.43 -7.26 -4.68
N GLN A 243 12.06 -6.02 -4.94
CA GLN A 243 12.64 -4.85 -4.30
C GLN A 243 12.04 -4.69 -2.89
N TRP A 244 12.88 -4.75 -1.86
CA TRP A 244 12.46 -4.60 -0.48
C TRP A 244 12.31 -3.11 -0.16
N THR A 245 11.13 -2.68 0.29
CA THR A 245 10.85 -1.30 0.71
C THR A 245 11.43 -1.01 2.11
N SER A 246 11.62 -2.04 2.93
CA SER A 246 12.21 -1.98 4.26
C SER A 246 12.99 -3.26 4.54
N LEU A 247 13.95 -3.22 5.47
CA LEU A 247 14.70 -4.43 5.88
C LEU A 247 13.81 -5.34 6.73
N GLU A 248 13.04 -4.73 7.62
CA GLU A 248 12.10 -5.40 8.49
C GLU A 248 10.73 -5.52 7.82
N PHE A 249 10.07 -6.64 8.05
CA PHE A 249 8.66 -6.82 7.76
C PHE A 249 7.86 -5.98 8.76
N SER A 250 7.48 -4.77 8.38
CA SER A 250 6.50 -3.98 9.11
C SER A 250 5.12 -4.19 8.49
N MET A 251 4.13 -4.52 9.32
CA MET A 251 2.75 -4.77 8.90
C MET A 251 2.06 -3.50 8.34
N GLU A 252 2.73 -2.34 8.40
CA GLU A 252 2.15 -1.04 8.04
C GLU A 252 2.59 -0.51 6.66
N VAL A 253 3.63 -1.04 6.01
CA VAL A 253 4.01 -0.56 4.66
C VAL A 253 4.63 -1.68 3.83
N ALA A 254 3.87 -2.20 2.86
CA ALA A 254 4.26 -2.18 1.44
C ALA A 254 3.27 -2.93 0.54
N VAL A 255 2.77 -2.21 -0.46
CA VAL A 255 2.54 -2.80 -1.78
C VAL A 255 3.82 -2.56 -2.59
N PRO A 256 4.52 -3.59 -3.07
CA PRO A 256 5.34 -3.47 -4.26
C PRO A 256 4.54 -3.94 -5.47
N GLN A 257 4.36 -3.05 -6.44
CA GLN A 257 3.87 -3.40 -7.77
C GLN A 257 4.79 -4.47 -8.38
N ARG A 258 4.20 -5.63 -8.70
CA ARG A 258 4.85 -6.65 -9.52
C ARG A 258 5.09 -6.03 -10.90
N ILE A 259 6.33 -6.07 -11.38
CA ILE A 259 6.61 -5.86 -12.79
C ILE A 259 5.98 -7.06 -13.52
N ASN A 260 4.87 -6.82 -14.19
CA ASN A 260 4.24 -7.79 -15.08
C ASN A 260 5.17 -8.05 -16.26
N VAL A 261 5.93 -9.13 -16.20
CA VAL A 261 6.53 -9.73 -17.40
C VAL A 261 5.73 -10.98 -17.70
N SER A 262 4.70 -10.84 -18.53
CA SER A 262 3.92 -11.95 -19.05
C SER A 262 4.83 -12.91 -19.83
N SER A 263 4.92 -14.15 -19.36
CA SER A 263 5.62 -15.23 -20.02
C SER A 263 4.69 -15.94 -21.02
N VAL A 264 4.78 -15.59 -22.31
CA VAL A 264 4.37 -16.47 -23.40
C VAL A 264 5.39 -16.35 -24.54
N ALA A 265 6.40 -17.22 -24.54
CA ALA A 265 7.01 -17.84 -25.72
C ALA A 265 8.29 -18.59 -25.32
N ALA A 266 8.39 -19.82 -25.80
CA ALA A 266 9.49 -20.74 -25.57
C ALA A 266 10.85 -20.25 -26.12
N ASN A 267 11.93 -20.65 -25.43
CA ASN A 267 13.30 -20.82 -25.92
C ASN A 267 13.88 -19.73 -26.84
N GLN A 268 14.32 -18.60 -26.27
CA GLN A 268 15.54 -17.91 -26.72
C GLN A 268 16.25 -17.28 -25.52
N ARG A 269 17.55 -17.59 -25.33
CA ARG A 269 18.41 -16.80 -24.44
C ARG A 269 18.44 -15.36 -25.00
N PRO A 270 18.30 -14.30 -24.19
CA PRO A 270 18.48 -12.94 -24.67
C PRO A 270 19.94 -12.77 -25.09
N SER A 271 20.19 -12.79 -26.40
CA SER A 271 21.48 -12.36 -26.94
C SER A 271 21.51 -10.84 -26.86
N TYR A 272 22.50 -10.32 -26.14
CA TYR A 272 22.77 -8.88 -26.09
C TYR A 272 22.85 -8.34 -27.53
N PRO A 273 22.18 -7.22 -27.87
CA PRO A 273 22.32 -6.63 -29.18
C PRO A 273 23.76 -6.15 -29.31
N SER A 274 24.61 -6.96 -29.95
CA SER A 274 25.94 -6.57 -30.36
C SER A 274 25.81 -5.29 -31.18
N SER A 275 26.21 -4.17 -30.59
CA SER A 275 26.30 -2.86 -31.21
C SER A 275 27.24 -2.93 -32.41
N LYS A 276 26.71 -3.28 -33.58
CA LYS A 276 27.30 -2.77 -34.82
C LYS A 276 27.01 -1.28 -34.82
N PRO A 277 28.02 -0.40 -34.94
CA PRO A 277 27.79 1.03 -34.87
C PRO A 277 27.07 1.45 -36.15
N LYS A 278 25.74 1.51 -36.13
CA LYS A 278 25.04 2.38 -37.06
C LYS A 278 25.24 3.78 -36.52
N ARG A 279 26.06 4.57 -37.23
CA ARG A 279 26.22 6.00 -37.01
C ARG A 279 24.84 6.64 -37.15
N VAL A 280 24.23 6.97 -36.02
CA VAL A 280 22.99 7.75 -35.98
C VAL A 280 23.41 9.20 -36.19
N ASP A 281 23.02 9.81 -37.31
CA ASP A 281 23.21 11.24 -37.54
C ASP A 281 22.19 11.99 -36.68
N TRP A 282 22.65 12.38 -35.48
CA TRP A 282 21.87 13.15 -34.51
C TRP A 282 21.36 14.48 -35.07
N ASP A 283 22.11 15.10 -35.98
CA ASP A 283 21.71 16.34 -36.67
C ASP A 283 20.40 16.18 -37.46
N LYS A 284 20.15 14.99 -38.03
CA LYS A 284 18.94 14.71 -38.80
C LYS A 284 17.73 14.50 -37.90
N ILE A 285 17.95 13.90 -36.72
CA ILE A 285 16.91 13.71 -35.71
C ILE A 285 16.56 15.06 -35.07
N GLU A 286 17.55 15.89 -34.75
CA GLU A 286 17.31 17.24 -34.24
C GLU A 286 16.55 18.09 -35.26
N ALA A 287 16.92 18.02 -36.55
CA ALA A 287 16.20 18.72 -37.61
C ALA A 287 14.76 18.22 -37.79
N GLN A 288 14.50 16.94 -37.54
CA GLN A 288 13.17 16.34 -37.63
C GLN A 288 12.30 16.72 -36.42
N VAL A 289 12.85 16.67 -35.21
CA VAL A 289 12.18 17.12 -33.97
C VAL A 289 11.88 18.62 -34.05
N LYS A 290 12.81 19.44 -34.53
CA LYS A 290 12.61 20.89 -34.69
C LYS A 290 11.59 21.24 -35.79
N LYS A 291 11.37 20.32 -36.74
CA LYS A 291 10.32 20.43 -37.75
C LYS A 291 8.96 20.01 -37.18
N GLU A 292 8.93 18.93 -36.41
CA GLU A 292 7.73 18.47 -35.69
C GLU A 292 7.29 19.46 -34.61
N GLU A 293 8.20 20.11 -33.87
CA GLU A 293 7.89 21.22 -32.94
C GLU A 293 7.39 22.49 -33.65
N LYS A 294 7.71 22.66 -34.94
CA LYS A 294 7.16 23.75 -35.77
C LYS A 294 5.77 23.43 -36.32
N ASP A 295 5.49 22.14 -36.56
CA ASP A 295 4.26 21.64 -37.15
C ASP A 295 3.22 21.20 -36.08
N GLU A 296 3.63 21.00 -34.82
CA GLU A 296 2.73 21.00 -33.67
C GLU A 296 2.16 22.41 -33.49
N LYS A 297 0.99 22.62 -34.10
CA LYS A 297 0.12 23.76 -33.90
C LYS A 297 0.00 24.02 -32.39
N LEU A 298 0.55 25.15 -31.95
CA LEU A 298 0.30 25.75 -30.64
C LEU A 298 -1.19 26.11 -30.55
N ASP A 299 -2.08 25.14 -30.38
CA ASP A 299 -3.51 25.41 -30.24
C ASP A 299 -3.79 25.89 -28.81
N GLY A 300 -4.27 27.13 -28.71
CA GLY A 300 -4.62 27.81 -27.45
C GLY A 300 -3.93 29.15 -27.26
N ASP A 301 -3.81 29.57 -26.00
CA ASP A 301 -3.36 30.91 -25.59
C ASP A 301 -1.95 31.28 -26.10
N ALA A 302 -1.09 30.29 -26.36
CA ALA A 302 0.27 30.52 -26.84
C ALA A 302 0.32 31.01 -28.30
N ALA A 303 -0.54 30.51 -29.18
CA ALA A 303 -0.66 31.06 -30.54
C ALA A 303 -1.30 32.45 -30.55
N LEU A 304 -2.29 32.69 -29.69
CA LEU A 304 -2.89 34.02 -29.53
C LEU A 304 -1.85 35.04 -29.04
N ASN A 305 -1.07 34.70 -28.02
CA ASN A 305 -0.01 35.56 -27.52
C ASN A 305 1.07 35.85 -28.56
N LYS A 306 1.42 34.86 -29.40
CA LYS A 306 2.34 35.06 -30.52
C LYS A 306 1.73 36.00 -31.57
N PHE A 307 0.47 35.80 -31.92
CA PHE A 307 -0.27 36.66 -32.84
C PHE A 307 -0.33 38.11 -32.35
N PHE A 308 -0.61 38.35 -31.06
CA PHE A 308 -0.60 39.70 -30.49
C PHE A 308 0.79 40.34 -30.49
N ARG A 309 1.85 39.55 -30.26
CA ARG A 309 3.23 40.04 -30.33
C ARG A 309 3.59 40.50 -31.74
N ASP A 310 3.21 39.73 -32.75
CA ASP A 310 3.48 40.06 -34.15
C ASP A 310 2.72 41.35 -34.55
N ILE A 311 1.45 41.48 -34.17
CA ILE A 311 0.68 42.73 -34.40
C ILE A 311 1.31 43.93 -33.69
N TYR A 312 1.76 43.77 -32.44
CA TYR A 312 2.38 44.87 -31.69
C TYR A 312 3.72 45.31 -32.29
N GLN A 313 4.49 44.36 -32.84
CA GLN A 313 5.78 44.62 -33.48
C GLN A 313 5.61 45.41 -34.78
N ASP A 314 4.58 45.08 -35.57
CA ASP A 314 4.30 45.73 -36.86
C ASP A 314 3.41 46.99 -36.74
N ALA A 315 2.81 47.25 -35.58
CA ALA A 315 1.93 48.40 -35.36
C ALA A 315 2.67 49.74 -35.24
N ASP A 316 2.04 50.81 -35.74
CA ASP A 316 2.46 52.20 -35.55
C ASP A 316 2.38 52.61 -34.06
N GLU A 317 3.13 53.64 -33.64
CA GLU A 317 3.18 54.06 -32.23
C GLU A 317 1.80 54.41 -31.64
N ASP A 318 0.92 55.03 -32.42
CA ASP A 318 -0.45 55.33 -31.99
C ASP A 318 -1.29 54.06 -31.81
N ALA A 319 -1.10 53.06 -32.67
CA ALA A 319 -1.76 51.76 -32.53
C ALA A 319 -1.23 50.99 -31.31
N ARG A 320 0.08 51.05 -31.02
CA ARG A 320 0.64 50.46 -29.79
C ARG A 320 0.10 51.12 -28.53
N ARG A 321 -0.04 52.45 -28.54
CA ARG A 321 -0.66 53.19 -27.43
C ARG A 321 -2.12 52.80 -27.26
N ALA A 322 -2.87 52.61 -28.35
CA ALA A 322 -4.24 52.14 -28.33
C ALA A 322 -4.37 50.74 -27.73
N MET A 323 -3.48 49.84 -28.15
CA MET A 323 -3.42 48.46 -27.68
C MET A 323 -3.10 48.39 -26.18
N GLN A 324 -2.10 49.14 -25.73
CA GLN A 324 -1.73 49.15 -24.32
C GLN A 324 -2.83 49.76 -23.44
N LYS A 325 -3.43 50.87 -23.86
CA LYS A 325 -4.52 51.52 -23.11
C LYS A 325 -5.77 50.63 -23.03
N SER A 326 -6.19 50.05 -24.15
CA SER A 326 -7.35 49.14 -24.19
C SER A 326 -7.12 47.87 -23.38
N PHE A 327 -5.92 47.29 -23.44
CA PHE A 327 -5.55 46.12 -22.65
C PHE A 327 -5.61 46.41 -21.15
N VAL A 328 -5.05 47.54 -20.71
CA VAL A 328 -5.05 47.93 -19.28
C VAL A 328 -6.46 48.26 -18.79
N GLU A 329 -7.25 48.99 -19.56
CA GLU A 329 -8.61 49.38 -19.15
C GLU A 329 -9.60 48.20 -19.14
N SER A 330 -9.40 47.22 -20.04
CA SER A 330 -10.25 46.03 -20.15
C SER A 330 -9.78 44.84 -19.30
N ASN A 331 -8.74 44.99 -18.47
CA ASN A 331 -8.10 43.90 -17.72
C ASN A 331 -7.64 42.73 -18.62
N GLY A 332 -7.22 43.04 -19.85
CA GLY A 332 -6.67 42.08 -20.79
C GLY A 332 -7.68 41.26 -21.58
N THR A 333 -8.97 41.61 -21.56
CA THR A 333 -10.00 40.88 -22.33
C THR A 333 -10.31 41.49 -23.69
N VAL A 334 -10.02 42.78 -23.91
CA VAL A 334 -10.30 43.47 -25.18
C VAL A 334 -9.06 44.21 -25.68
N LEU A 335 -8.74 44.03 -26.96
CA LEU A 335 -7.63 44.70 -27.64
C LEU A 335 -8.14 45.50 -28.83
N SER A 336 -7.89 46.82 -28.82
CA SER A 336 -8.23 47.71 -29.94
C SER A 336 -7.00 48.44 -30.45
N THR A 337 -6.85 48.53 -31.77
CA THR A 337 -5.71 49.16 -32.46
C THR A 337 -5.99 50.60 -32.91
N ASN A 338 -7.22 51.11 -32.74
CA ASN A 338 -7.61 52.43 -33.24
C ASN A 338 -7.54 53.52 -32.14
N TRP A 339 -6.46 54.30 -32.13
CA TRP A 339 -6.21 55.35 -31.12
C TRP A 339 -7.29 56.44 -31.06
N LYS A 340 -7.94 56.77 -32.19
CA LYS A 340 -8.96 57.82 -32.23
C LYS A 340 -10.19 57.49 -31.39
N GLU A 341 -10.49 56.21 -31.21
CA GLU A 341 -11.65 55.75 -30.45
C GLU A 341 -11.31 55.53 -28.98
N VAL A 342 -10.23 54.80 -28.70
CA VAL A 342 -9.81 54.47 -27.32
C VAL A 342 -9.08 55.61 -26.61
N GLY A 343 -8.59 56.60 -27.35
CA GLY A 343 -8.00 57.80 -26.78
C GLY A 343 -9.03 58.60 -25.96
N VAL A 344 -10.27 58.68 -26.46
CA VAL A 344 -11.35 59.51 -25.88
C VAL A 344 -12.29 58.70 -24.99
N LYS A 345 -12.56 57.42 -25.31
CA LYS A 345 -13.50 56.56 -24.59
C LYS A 345 -12.77 55.54 -23.71
N LYS A 346 -13.37 55.21 -22.56
CA LYS A 346 -12.90 54.11 -21.71
C LYS A 346 -13.33 52.77 -22.32
N VAL A 347 -12.42 51.81 -22.40
CA VAL A 347 -12.72 50.47 -22.92
C VAL A 347 -13.19 49.57 -21.78
N GLU A 348 -14.44 49.11 -21.82
CA GLU A 348 -14.98 48.18 -20.84
C GLU A 348 -14.57 46.74 -21.18
N GLY A 349 -14.18 45.96 -20.17
CA GLY A 349 -13.82 44.56 -20.34
C GLY A 349 -15.06 43.68 -20.51
N SER A 350 -15.15 42.95 -21.62
CA SER A 350 -16.10 41.85 -21.79
C SER A 350 -15.40 40.53 -21.44
N PRO A 351 -15.80 39.81 -20.39
CA PRO A 351 -15.23 38.50 -20.10
C PRO A 351 -15.70 37.46 -21.14
N PRO A 352 -14.94 36.36 -21.35
CA PRO A 352 -15.37 35.23 -22.17
C PRO A 352 -16.65 34.59 -21.64
N ASP A 353 -17.43 33.98 -22.55
CA ASP A 353 -18.75 33.43 -22.25
C ASP A 353 -18.68 32.41 -21.08
N GLY A 354 -19.44 32.68 -20.00
CA GLY A 354 -19.43 31.88 -18.77
C GLY A 354 -18.49 32.36 -17.64
N MET A 355 -17.78 33.48 -17.79
CA MET A 355 -16.94 34.07 -16.72
C MET A 355 -17.46 35.45 -16.26
N GLU A 356 -17.48 35.70 -14.95
CA GLU A 356 -17.88 37.00 -14.37
C GLU A 356 -16.66 37.79 -13.85
N LEU A 357 -16.56 39.06 -14.23
CA LEU A 357 -15.45 39.93 -13.82
C LEU A 357 -15.66 40.43 -12.38
N LYS A 358 -14.92 39.84 -11.42
CA LYS A 358 -14.92 40.31 -10.02
C LYS A 358 -13.97 41.50 -9.85
N LYS A 359 -14.52 42.64 -9.41
CA LYS A 359 -13.71 43.78 -8.94
C LYS A 359 -13.33 43.55 -7.48
N TRP A 360 -12.04 43.59 -7.19
CA TRP A 360 -11.53 43.53 -5.83
C TRP A 360 -11.17 44.95 -5.40
N GLU A 361 -11.89 45.48 -4.42
CA GLU A 361 -11.50 46.74 -3.74
C GLU A 361 -10.42 46.38 -2.70
N TYR A 362 -9.32 47.13 -2.70
CA TYR A 362 -8.18 46.92 -1.80
C TYR A 362 -8.27 47.82 -0.56
#